data_AF-A0A5C9AGL8-F1
#
_entry.id   AF-A0A5C9AGL8-F1
#
_cell.length_a   1.000
_cell.length_b   1.000
_cell.length_c   1.000
_cell.angle_alpha   90.00
_cell.angle_beta   90.00
_cell.angle_gamma   90.00
#
_symmetry.space_group_name_H-M   'P 1'
#
loop_
_entity.id
_entity.type
_entity.pdbx_description
1 polymer ?
#
loop_
_entity_poly.entity_id
_entity_poly.type
_entity_poly.pdbx_seq_one_letter_code
_entity_poly.pdbx_strand_id
1 'polypeptide(L)'
;VAAPCLEIEKDPLKAYKYTARGNLVAVISNGTAVLGLGNIGALAGKPVMEGKGVLFKKFAGIDVFDIEVDELDPDKFIEVVAALEPTFGGINLEDIKAPECFYIEQKLRERMNIPVFHDDQHGTAIISTAAILNGLRVVEKNISDVRMVVSGAGAAAIACMNLLVALGLQKHNIVVCDSKGVIYQGREPNMAETKAAYAVVDDGKRTLDDVIEGADIFLGCSGPKVLTQEMVKKMARAPMILALANPEPEILPPLAKEVRPDAIICTGRSDYPNQVNNVLCFPFIFRGALDVGATAINEEMKLAAVRAIAELAHAEQSEVVASAYGDQDLSFGPEYIIPKPFDPRLIVKIAPAVAKAAMESGVATRPIADFDVYIDKLTEFVYKTNLFMKPIFSQARKAPKRVVLPEGEEARVLHATQELVTLGLAKPILIGRPNVIEMRIQKLGLQIKAGVDFEIVNNESDPRFKEYWTEYFQIMKRRGVTQEQAQRALISNPTV
;
A
#
# COMPACT_ATOMS: atom_id res chain seq x y z
N VAL A 1 37.13 11.62 11.94
CA VAL A 1 36.06 12.65 11.86
C VAL A 1 36.48 13.86 11.01
N ALA A 2 37.65 14.47 11.19
CA ALA A 2 38.05 15.63 10.37
C ALA A 2 38.14 15.36 8.85
N ALA A 3 38.64 14.19 8.43
CA ALA A 3 38.75 13.83 7.01
C ALA A 3 37.41 13.85 6.23
N PRO A 4 36.33 13.19 6.69
CA PRO A 4 35.04 13.31 6.01
C PRO A 4 34.45 14.74 6.05
N CYS A 5 34.76 15.56 7.06
CA CYS A 5 34.34 16.98 7.06
C CYS A 5 34.95 17.75 5.89
N LEU A 6 36.26 17.61 5.65
CA LEU A 6 36.94 18.26 4.52
C LEU A 6 36.46 17.75 3.17
N GLU A 7 36.03 16.49 3.09
CA GLU A 7 35.45 15.95 1.86
C GLU A 7 34.05 16.51 1.59
N ILE A 8 33.23 16.69 2.63
CA ILE A 8 31.89 17.32 2.53
C ILE A 8 31.99 18.81 2.22
N GLU A 9 32.97 19.52 2.79
CA GLU A 9 33.23 20.93 2.50
C GLU A 9 33.52 21.15 0.99
N LYS A 10 34.30 20.24 0.38
CA LYS A 10 34.60 20.29 -1.05
C LYS A 10 33.41 19.89 -1.93
N ASP A 11 32.61 18.94 -1.47
CA ASP A 11 31.46 18.38 -2.19
C ASP A 11 30.35 18.01 -1.19
N PRO A 12 29.35 18.90 -1.00
CA PRO A 12 28.27 18.68 -0.03
C PRO A 12 27.49 17.38 -0.25
N LEU A 13 27.44 16.84 -1.48
CA LEU A 13 26.74 15.59 -1.77
C LEU A 13 27.39 14.39 -1.07
N LYS A 14 28.69 14.47 -0.72
CA LYS A 14 29.39 13.43 0.04
C LYS A 14 28.85 13.26 1.45
N ALA A 15 28.03 14.19 1.96
CA ALA A 15 27.35 14.02 3.24
C ALA A 15 26.51 12.72 3.26
N TYR A 16 25.87 12.37 2.14
CA TYR A 16 25.11 11.12 2.01
C TYR A 16 25.98 9.86 2.14
N LYS A 17 27.27 9.93 1.83
CA LYS A 17 28.20 8.80 1.90
C LYS A 17 28.84 8.66 3.29
N TYR A 18 29.14 9.79 3.93
CA TYR A 18 29.92 9.82 5.16
C TYR A 18 29.09 10.03 6.43
N THR A 19 27.80 10.34 6.31
CA THR A 19 26.90 10.57 7.46
C THR A 19 25.59 9.81 7.31
N ALA A 20 24.79 9.80 8.37
CA ALA A 20 23.46 9.21 8.37
C ALA A 20 22.42 10.01 7.57
N ARG A 21 22.74 11.25 7.13
CA ARG A 21 21.84 12.14 6.38
C ARG A 21 21.07 11.39 5.31
N GLY A 22 21.74 10.46 4.64
CA GLY A 22 21.15 9.78 3.51
C GLY A 22 19.99 8.83 3.77
N ASN A 23 19.81 8.42 5.03
CA ASN A 23 18.76 7.52 5.46
C ASN A 23 17.92 8.12 6.61
N LEU A 24 18.16 9.40 6.95
CA LEU A 24 17.57 10.05 8.12
C LEU A 24 16.42 10.97 7.71
N VAL A 25 15.24 10.74 8.27
CA VAL A 25 14.05 11.58 8.08
C VAL A 25 13.69 12.26 9.40
N ALA A 26 13.32 13.54 9.35
CA ALA A 26 12.70 14.21 10.49
C ALA A 26 11.18 14.03 10.41
N VAL A 27 10.55 13.52 11.47
CA VAL A 27 9.09 13.61 11.64
C VAL A 27 8.83 14.86 12.48
N ILE A 28 8.22 15.87 11.89
CA ILE A 28 8.09 17.20 12.50
C ILE A 28 6.62 17.58 12.69
N SER A 29 6.28 18.00 13.90
CA SER A 29 4.95 18.50 14.25
C SER A 29 5.02 19.63 15.26
N ASN A 30 4.00 20.49 15.27
CA ASN A 30 3.73 21.41 16.40
C ASN A 30 2.54 20.96 17.27
N GLY A 31 1.99 19.77 17.01
CA GLY A 31 0.91 19.17 17.80
C GLY A 31 -0.43 19.90 17.72
N THR A 32 -0.67 20.65 16.63
CA THR A 32 -1.87 21.47 16.48
C THR A 32 -3.07 20.72 15.90
N ALA A 33 -2.87 19.52 15.34
CA ALA A 33 -3.92 18.68 14.79
C ALA A 33 -3.64 17.19 15.04
N VAL A 34 -3.32 16.81 16.28
CA VAL A 34 -2.95 15.43 16.61
C VAL A 34 -4.15 14.50 16.52
N LEU A 35 -4.18 13.65 15.49
CA LEU A 35 -5.26 12.70 15.25
C LEU A 35 -6.65 13.38 15.32
N GLY A 36 -7.61 12.81 16.06
CA GLY A 36 -8.91 13.43 16.35
C GLY A 36 -8.93 14.29 17.61
N LEU A 37 -7.78 14.53 18.26
CA LEU A 37 -7.69 15.28 19.52
C LEU A 37 -7.53 16.79 19.29
N GLY A 38 -7.17 17.20 18.07
CA GLY A 38 -6.96 18.60 17.72
C GLY A 38 -5.66 19.14 18.30
N ASN A 39 -5.69 20.40 18.75
CA ASN A 39 -4.51 21.06 19.29
C ASN A 39 -4.28 20.66 20.75
N ILE A 40 -3.36 19.72 20.96
CA ILE A 40 -2.92 19.27 22.29
C ILE A 40 -1.50 19.73 22.63
N GLY A 41 -0.86 20.47 21.72
CA GLY A 41 0.49 21.00 21.86
C GLY A 41 1.58 19.99 21.47
N ALA A 42 2.75 20.53 21.13
CA ALA A 42 3.87 19.78 20.56
C ALA A 42 4.29 18.59 21.45
N LEU A 43 4.48 18.82 22.75
CA LEU A 43 4.92 17.78 23.69
C LEU A 43 3.91 16.62 23.81
N ALA A 44 2.61 16.91 23.82
CA ALA A 44 1.59 15.86 23.94
C ALA A 44 1.44 15.05 22.64
N GLY A 45 1.81 15.62 21.49
CA GLY A 45 1.85 14.92 20.20
C GLY A 45 3.04 13.95 20.05
N LYS A 46 4.08 14.10 20.87
CA LYS A 46 5.32 13.30 20.79
C LYS A 46 5.11 11.78 20.62
N PRO A 47 4.24 11.09 21.38
CA PRO A 47 4.05 9.65 21.21
C PRO A 47 3.56 9.25 19.80
N VAL A 48 2.80 10.11 19.12
CA VAL A 48 2.37 9.88 17.74
C VAL A 48 3.57 9.99 16.79
N MET A 49 4.44 10.97 17.00
CA MET A 49 5.66 11.19 16.21
C MET A 49 6.66 10.05 16.39
N GLU A 50 6.90 9.60 17.63
CA GLU A 50 7.72 8.42 17.93
C GLU A 50 7.14 7.16 17.25
N GLY A 51 5.81 7.00 17.29
CA GLY A 51 5.11 5.94 16.58
C GLY A 51 5.38 5.94 15.08
N LYS A 52 5.32 7.11 14.42
CA LYS A 52 5.68 7.26 13.00
C LYS A 52 7.13 6.85 12.74
N GLY A 53 8.06 7.25 13.61
CA GLY A 53 9.46 6.84 13.54
C GLY A 53 9.65 5.32 13.57
N VAL A 54 8.93 4.63 14.46
CA VAL A 54 8.93 3.16 14.53
C VAL A 54 8.43 2.53 13.22
N LEU A 55 7.37 3.07 12.62
CA LEU A 55 6.81 2.56 11.36
C LEU A 55 7.77 2.76 10.19
N PHE A 56 8.39 3.94 10.04
CA PHE A 56 9.45 4.20 9.06
C PHE A 56 10.58 3.16 9.17
N LYS A 57 11.08 2.95 10.39
CA LYS A 57 12.19 2.03 10.63
C LYS A 57 11.80 0.58 10.32
N LYS A 58 10.61 0.17 10.78
CA LYS A 58 10.11 -1.20 10.63
C LYS A 58 9.85 -1.57 9.17
N PHE A 59 9.20 -0.70 8.41
CA PHE A 59 8.72 -1.02 7.07
C PHE A 59 9.66 -0.62 5.94
N ALA A 60 10.51 0.39 6.15
CA ALA A 60 11.38 0.94 5.11
C ALA A 60 12.87 1.02 5.51
N GLY A 61 13.20 0.64 6.74
CA GLY A 61 14.59 0.70 7.24
C GLY A 61 15.12 2.13 7.41
N ILE A 62 14.23 3.12 7.36
CA ILE A 62 14.56 4.55 7.45
C ILE A 62 14.81 4.91 8.91
N ASP A 63 15.89 5.64 9.17
CA ASP A 63 16.18 6.19 10.49
C ASP A 63 15.37 7.47 10.66
N VAL A 64 14.79 7.66 11.86
CA VAL A 64 13.94 8.81 12.15
C VAL A 64 14.36 9.46 13.44
N PHE A 65 14.32 10.79 13.45
CA PHE A 65 14.16 11.58 14.66
C PHE A 65 12.84 12.33 14.59
N ASP A 66 12.05 12.20 15.64
CA ASP A 66 10.89 13.04 15.90
C ASP A 66 11.31 14.40 16.47
N ILE A 67 10.68 15.47 15.98
CA ILE A 67 10.97 16.85 16.37
C ILE A 67 9.64 17.58 16.63
N GLU A 68 9.35 17.77 17.90
CA GLU A 68 8.21 18.56 18.38
C GLU A 68 8.61 20.04 18.48
N VAL A 69 8.14 20.85 17.53
CA VAL A 69 8.41 22.29 17.49
C VAL A 69 7.29 23.03 18.19
N ASP A 70 7.57 23.59 19.37
CA ASP A 70 6.61 24.39 20.14
C ASP A 70 6.49 25.83 19.59
N GLU A 71 6.01 25.95 18.35
CA GLU A 71 5.78 27.23 17.67
C GLU A 71 4.47 27.18 16.84
N LEU A 72 3.64 28.20 17.00
CA LEU A 72 2.33 28.32 16.36
C LEU A 72 2.34 29.31 15.20
N ASP A 73 3.31 30.22 15.16
CA ASP A 73 3.54 31.12 14.03
C ASP A 73 4.11 30.33 12.84
N PRO A 74 3.41 30.26 11.70
CA PRO A 74 3.86 29.46 10.56
C PRO A 74 5.22 29.89 10.01
N ASP A 75 5.51 31.19 9.96
CA ASP A 75 6.77 31.70 9.41
C ASP A 75 7.94 31.30 10.31
N LYS A 76 7.79 31.44 11.64
CA LYS A 76 8.83 31.00 12.58
C LYS A 76 9.00 29.48 12.57
N PHE A 77 7.91 28.72 12.45
CA PHE A 77 7.98 27.27 12.31
C PHE A 77 8.78 26.88 11.05
N ILE A 78 8.51 27.54 9.91
CA ILE A 78 9.26 27.34 8.67
C ILE A 78 10.76 27.64 8.87
N GLU A 79 11.11 28.74 9.54
CA GLU A 79 12.52 29.06 9.83
C GLU A 79 13.22 27.97 10.63
N VAL A 80 12.57 27.45 11.68
CA VAL A 80 13.12 26.36 12.52
C VAL A 80 13.36 25.12 11.66
N VAL A 81 12.38 24.70 10.87
CA VAL A 81 12.49 23.47 10.07
C VAL A 81 13.51 23.60 8.95
N ALA A 82 13.49 24.71 8.20
CA ALA A 82 14.42 24.93 7.10
C ALA A 82 15.88 24.97 7.57
N ALA A 83 16.15 25.55 8.75
CA ALA A 83 17.49 25.58 9.33
C ALA A 83 18.04 24.18 9.67
N LEU A 84 17.18 23.17 9.85
CA LEU A 84 17.56 21.79 10.13
C LEU A 84 17.89 20.96 8.89
N GLU A 85 17.71 21.53 7.68
CA GLU A 85 18.00 20.85 6.42
C GLU A 85 19.35 20.11 6.42
N PRO A 86 20.49 20.66 6.91
CA PRO A 86 21.80 20.01 6.88
C PRO A 86 21.89 18.64 7.60
N THR A 87 20.95 18.33 8.49
CA THR A 87 20.92 17.04 9.21
C THR A 87 20.19 15.95 8.45
N PHE A 88 19.09 16.30 7.77
CA PHE A 88 18.10 15.34 7.28
C PHE A 88 18.21 15.10 5.77
N GLY A 89 17.84 13.90 5.35
CA GLY A 89 17.65 13.51 3.95
C GLY A 89 16.21 13.69 3.47
N GLY A 90 15.27 13.96 4.37
CA GLY A 90 13.87 14.29 4.07
C GLY A 90 13.11 14.75 5.33
N ILE A 91 12.01 15.46 5.12
CA ILE A 91 11.13 15.98 6.18
C ILE A 91 9.72 15.44 5.98
N ASN A 92 9.21 14.76 7.00
CA ASN A 92 7.82 14.35 7.09
C ASN A 92 7.08 15.28 8.06
N LEU A 93 6.19 16.14 7.54
CA LEU A 93 5.32 16.99 8.33
C LEU A 93 4.09 16.20 8.78
N GLU A 94 3.71 16.36 10.04
CA GLU A 94 2.64 15.57 10.66
C GLU A 94 1.80 16.42 11.63
N ASP A 95 0.49 16.16 11.68
CA ASP A 95 -0.42 16.71 12.71
C ASP A 95 -0.37 18.25 12.83
N ILE A 96 -0.26 18.94 11.69
CA ILE A 96 -0.30 20.40 11.59
C ILE A 96 -1.67 20.85 11.09
N LYS A 97 -2.33 21.76 11.81
CA LYS A 97 -3.68 22.23 11.45
C LYS A 97 -3.73 22.94 10.10
N ALA A 98 -4.89 22.82 9.45
CA ALA A 98 -5.25 23.65 8.31
C ALA A 98 -5.83 25.00 8.80
N PRO A 99 -5.63 26.11 8.05
CA PRO A 99 -4.98 26.17 6.73
C PRO A 99 -3.44 26.31 6.77
N GLU A 100 -2.83 26.45 7.95
CA GLU A 100 -1.40 26.75 8.09
C GLU A 100 -0.50 25.67 7.48
N CYS A 101 -0.89 24.40 7.56
CA CYS A 101 -0.14 23.28 7.02
C CYS A 101 0.12 23.38 5.50
N PHE A 102 -0.79 23.98 4.72
CA PHE A 102 -0.58 24.19 3.29
C PHE A 102 0.54 25.19 3.03
N TYR A 103 0.50 26.32 3.75
CA TYR A 103 1.50 27.38 3.62
C TYR A 103 2.87 26.90 4.09
N ILE A 104 2.94 26.19 5.22
CA ILE A 104 4.17 25.61 5.75
C ILE A 104 4.80 24.63 4.75
N GLU A 105 4.02 23.66 4.25
CA GLU A 105 4.55 22.69 3.28
C GLU A 105 5.04 23.38 2.01
N GLN A 106 4.25 24.29 1.45
CA GLN A 106 4.62 25.01 0.23
C GLN A 106 5.96 25.75 0.42
N LYS A 107 6.10 26.52 1.50
CA LYS A 107 7.31 27.30 1.77
C LYS A 107 8.53 26.45 2.05
N LEU A 108 8.37 25.34 2.77
CA LEU A 108 9.47 24.41 2.99
C LEU A 108 9.90 23.73 1.69
N ARG A 109 8.95 23.33 0.82
CA ARG A 109 9.26 22.77 -0.52
C ARG A 109 9.95 23.78 -1.45
N GLU A 110 9.61 25.06 -1.36
CA GLU A 110 10.26 26.13 -2.14
C GLU A 110 11.70 26.40 -1.67
N ARG A 111 11.97 26.26 -0.37
CA ARG A 111 13.23 26.67 0.26
C ARG A 111 14.25 25.53 0.38
N MET A 112 13.78 24.31 0.61
CA MET A 112 14.65 23.17 0.94
C MET A 112 14.98 22.33 -0.29
N ASN A 113 16.18 21.75 -0.32
CA ASN A 113 16.63 20.88 -1.42
C ASN A 113 16.59 19.38 -1.05
N ILE A 114 15.64 19.02 -0.19
CA ILE A 114 15.33 17.66 0.27
C ILE A 114 13.80 17.45 0.24
N PRO A 115 13.30 16.21 0.12
CA PRO A 115 11.88 15.97 0.01
C PRO A 115 11.17 16.36 1.31
N VAL A 116 10.20 17.26 1.18
CA VAL A 116 9.25 17.64 2.23
C VAL A 116 7.89 17.06 1.87
N PHE A 117 7.27 16.32 2.78
CA PHE A 117 6.00 15.63 2.57
C PHE A 117 5.13 15.73 3.81
N HIS A 118 3.89 16.17 3.63
CA HIS A 118 2.90 16.16 4.71
C HIS A 118 2.02 14.92 4.62
N ASP A 119 2.12 14.01 5.60
CA ASP A 119 1.49 12.69 5.51
C ASP A 119 -0.04 12.77 5.57
N ASP A 120 -0.59 13.58 6.47
CA ASP A 120 -2.05 13.76 6.59
C ASP A 120 -2.70 14.28 5.31
N GLN A 121 -1.96 15.05 4.51
CA GLN A 121 -2.43 15.55 3.21
C GLN A 121 -2.22 14.50 2.13
N HIS A 122 -0.96 14.20 1.82
CA HIS A 122 -0.61 13.45 0.61
C HIS A 122 -0.68 11.95 0.83
N GLY A 123 -0.37 11.45 2.03
CA GLY A 123 -0.51 10.04 2.38
C GLY A 123 -1.97 9.59 2.27
N THR A 124 -2.88 10.35 2.89
CA THR A 124 -4.32 10.15 2.78
C THR A 124 -4.76 10.20 1.31
N ALA A 125 -4.34 11.24 0.57
CA ALA A 125 -4.69 11.39 -0.85
C ALA A 125 -4.27 10.21 -1.71
N ILE A 126 -3.02 9.74 -1.57
CA ILE A 126 -2.48 8.63 -2.35
C ILE A 126 -3.28 7.36 -2.11
N ILE A 127 -3.57 7.02 -0.85
CA ILE A 127 -4.23 5.75 -0.52
C ILE A 127 -5.71 5.82 -0.87
N SER A 128 -6.40 6.92 -0.55
CA SER A 128 -7.80 7.12 -0.96
C SER A 128 -7.95 7.05 -2.47
N THR A 129 -7.01 7.62 -3.21
CA THR A 129 -7.02 7.57 -4.68
C THR A 129 -6.77 6.16 -5.21
N ALA A 130 -5.83 5.41 -4.63
CA ALA A 130 -5.61 4.01 -4.99
C ALA A 130 -6.85 3.14 -4.70
N ALA A 131 -7.52 3.39 -3.57
CA ALA A 131 -8.80 2.77 -3.22
C ALA A 131 -9.86 3.05 -4.28
N ILE A 132 -10.04 4.32 -4.65
CA ILE A 132 -11.02 4.76 -5.64
C ILE A 132 -10.75 4.12 -7.00
N LEU A 133 -9.49 4.12 -7.48
CA LEU A 133 -9.15 3.46 -8.75
C LEU A 133 -9.55 1.98 -8.76
N ASN A 134 -9.27 1.26 -7.68
CA ASN A 134 -9.62 -0.15 -7.58
C ASN A 134 -11.12 -0.38 -7.39
N GLY A 135 -11.78 0.42 -6.56
CA GLY A 135 -13.23 0.32 -6.36
C GLY A 135 -14.01 0.64 -7.63
N LEU A 136 -13.60 1.66 -8.41
CA LEU A 136 -14.16 1.97 -9.72
C LEU A 136 -14.02 0.82 -10.71
N ARG A 137 -12.90 0.08 -10.68
CA ARG A 137 -12.75 -1.16 -11.46
C ARG A 137 -13.73 -2.23 -11.01
N VAL A 138 -13.91 -2.43 -9.70
CA VAL A 138 -14.85 -3.41 -9.15
C VAL A 138 -16.30 -3.10 -9.53
N VAL A 139 -16.68 -1.82 -9.60
CA VAL A 139 -18.05 -1.39 -9.97
C VAL A 139 -18.21 -1.05 -11.46
N GLU A 140 -17.15 -1.26 -12.25
CA GLU A 140 -17.10 -1.03 -13.70
C GLU A 140 -17.51 0.39 -14.12
N LYS A 141 -16.97 1.42 -13.43
CA LYS A 141 -17.21 2.84 -13.73
C LYS A 141 -15.93 3.54 -14.17
N ASN A 142 -16.05 4.49 -15.10
CA ASN A 142 -14.92 5.33 -15.51
C ASN A 142 -14.78 6.55 -14.59
N ILE A 143 -13.55 6.90 -14.22
CA ILE A 143 -13.27 8.04 -13.35
C ILE A 143 -13.74 9.39 -13.92
N SER A 144 -13.84 9.52 -15.25
CA SER A 144 -14.34 10.75 -15.90
C SER A 144 -15.84 10.96 -15.71
N ASP A 145 -16.59 9.89 -15.49
CA ASP A 145 -18.06 9.89 -15.58
C ASP A 145 -18.71 9.91 -14.19
N VAL A 146 -17.93 9.68 -13.13
CA VAL A 146 -18.44 9.57 -11.77
C VAL A 146 -18.66 10.91 -11.10
N ARG A 147 -19.71 10.97 -10.28
CA ARG A 147 -20.03 12.10 -9.42
C ARG A 147 -19.49 11.90 -8.01
N MET A 148 -18.78 12.90 -7.50
CA MET A 148 -18.16 12.86 -6.18
C MET A 148 -18.74 13.93 -5.27
N VAL A 149 -19.10 13.53 -4.05
CA VAL A 149 -19.51 14.44 -2.97
C VAL A 149 -18.51 14.32 -1.83
N VAL A 150 -18.02 15.45 -1.36
CA VAL A 150 -16.97 15.51 -0.35
C VAL A 150 -17.51 16.19 0.90
N SER A 151 -17.31 15.54 2.05
CA SER A 151 -17.52 16.12 3.36
C SER A 151 -16.17 16.48 3.97
N GLY A 152 -15.94 17.77 4.17
CA GLY A 152 -14.67 18.34 4.60
C GLY A 152 -13.98 19.11 3.48
N ALA A 153 -13.42 20.27 3.83
CA ALA A 153 -12.60 21.10 2.94
C ALA A 153 -11.22 21.40 3.55
N GLY A 154 -10.74 20.50 4.41
CA GLY A 154 -9.41 20.55 5.01
C GLY A 154 -8.34 19.96 4.09
N ALA A 155 -7.13 19.85 4.62
CA ALA A 155 -5.95 19.52 3.83
C ALA A 155 -5.99 18.14 3.16
N ALA A 156 -6.43 17.11 3.89
CA ALA A 156 -6.64 15.78 3.33
C ALA A 156 -7.66 15.78 2.18
N ALA A 157 -8.83 16.44 2.36
CA ALA A 157 -9.89 16.47 1.36
C ALA A 157 -9.43 17.15 0.06
N ILE A 158 -8.79 18.33 0.17
CA ILE A 158 -8.26 19.07 -0.98
C ILE A 158 -7.20 18.23 -1.70
N ALA A 159 -6.27 17.60 -0.97
CA ALA A 159 -5.22 16.77 -1.56
C ALA A 159 -5.81 15.56 -2.31
N CYS A 160 -6.80 14.86 -1.74
CA CYS A 160 -7.52 13.77 -2.40
C CYS A 160 -8.16 14.24 -3.71
N MET A 161 -8.88 15.36 -3.69
CA MET A 161 -9.56 15.88 -4.88
C MET A 161 -8.57 16.29 -5.97
N ASN A 162 -7.46 16.95 -5.61
CA ASN A 162 -6.43 17.34 -6.58
C ASN A 162 -5.84 16.12 -7.29
N LEU A 163 -5.53 15.06 -6.54
CA LEU A 163 -4.92 13.85 -7.09
C LEU A 163 -5.90 13.06 -7.98
N LEU A 164 -7.18 12.99 -7.61
CA LEU A 164 -8.23 12.40 -8.44
C LEU A 164 -8.46 13.19 -9.73
N VAL A 165 -8.46 14.52 -9.67
CA VAL A 165 -8.55 15.37 -10.86
C VAL A 165 -7.35 15.14 -11.78
N ALA A 166 -6.14 15.03 -11.24
CA ALA A 166 -4.94 14.69 -12.01
C ALA A 166 -5.02 13.31 -12.70
N LEU A 167 -5.85 12.40 -12.20
CA LEU A 167 -6.13 11.08 -12.80
C LEU A 167 -7.34 11.07 -13.75
N GLY A 168 -8.02 12.20 -13.93
CA GLY A 168 -9.10 12.36 -14.91
C GLY A 168 -10.49 12.54 -14.33
N LEU A 169 -10.66 12.60 -13.00
CA LEU A 169 -11.93 12.99 -12.40
C LEU A 169 -12.29 14.42 -12.82
N GLN A 170 -13.49 14.59 -13.37
CA GLN A 170 -13.91 15.89 -13.87
C GLN A 170 -14.25 16.82 -12.71
N LYS A 171 -13.60 17.98 -12.66
CA LYS A 171 -13.78 18.95 -11.57
C LYS A 171 -15.22 19.42 -11.39
N HIS A 172 -15.98 19.52 -12.49
CA HIS A 172 -17.40 19.90 -12.46
C HIS A 172 -18.32 18.81 -11.88
N ASN A 173 -17.83 17.57 -11.71
CA ASN A 173 -18.55 16.47 -11.07
C ASN A 173 -18.30 16.38 -9.56
N ILE A 174 -17.52 17.32 -8.99
CA ILE A 174 -17.16 17.34 -7.57
C ILE A 174 -17.97 18.43 -6.86
N VAL A 175 -18.65 18.06 -5.77
CA VAL A 175 -19.32 19.01 -4.87
C VAL A 175 -18.77 18.85 -3.46
N VAL A 176 -18.33 19.95 -2.85
CA VAL A 176 -17.68 19.95 -1.54
C VAL A 176 -18.55 20.64 -0.52
N CYS A 177 -18.72 20.00 0.63
CA CYS A 177 -19.40 20.54 1.81
C CYS A 177 -18.40 20.70 2.95
N ASP A 178 -18.36 21.87 3.58
CA ASP A 178 -17.63 22.06 4.84
C ASP A 178 -18.61 22.16 6.02
N SER A 179 -18.13 22.59 7.20
CA SER A 179 -18.97 22.78 8.38
C SER A 179 -20.09 23.82 8.21
N LYS A 180 -20.05 24.66 7.17
CA LYS A 180 -21.08 25.64 6.83
C LYS A 180 -21.97 25.19 5.66
N GLY A 181 -21.79 23.97 5.16
CA GLY A 181 -22.55 23.42 4.03
C GLY A 181 -21.80 23.50 2.69
N VAL A 182 -22.55 23.48 1.59
CA VAL A 182 -22.02 23.46 0.22
C VAL A 182 -21.11 24.67 -0.04
N ILE A 183 -19.99 24.45 -0.70
CA ILE A 183 -19.05 25.50 -1.12
C ILE A 183 -19.43 25.96 -2.52
N TYR A 184 -19.95 27.19 -2.61
CA TYR A 184 -20.37 27.82 -3.86
C TYR A 184 -19.75 29.21 -4.04
N GLN A 185 -19.75 29.69 -5.28
CA GLN A 185 -19.21 31.00 -5.65
C GLN A 185 -19.99 32.13 -4.94
N GLY A 186 -19.28 33.03 -4.26
CA GLY A 186 -19.89 34.13 -3.51
C GLY A 186 -20.41 33.78 -2.13
N ARG A 187 -20.22 32.54 -1.64
CA ARG A 187 -20.66 32.12 -0.29
C ARG A 187 -20.01 32.92 0.83
N GLU A 188 -18.72 33.22 0.73
CA GLU A 188 -18.00 34.02 1.71
C GLU A 188 -17.01 34.98 1.02
N PRO A 189 -16.84 36.21 1.54
CA PRO A 189 -16.05 37.25 0.86
C PRO A 189 -14.56 36.91 0.75
N ASN A 190 -14.01 36.19 1.74
CA ASN A 190 -12.59 35.83 1.81
C ASN A 190 -12.42 34.31 1.90
N MET A 191 -12.93 33.58 0.90
CA MET A 191 -12.74 32.13 0.81
C MET A 191 -11.27 31.82 0.50
N ALA A 192 -10.66 30.90 1.25
CA ALA A 192 -9.31 30.44 0.97
C ALA A 192 -9.19 29.93 -0.49
N GLU A 193 -8.08 30.24 -1.17
CA GLU A 193 -7.90 29.95 -2.60
C GLU A 193 -8.08 28.45 -2.93
N THR A 194 -7.51 27.59 -2.11
CA THR A 194 -7.62 26.12 -2.25
C THR A 194 -9.07 25.63 -2.21
N LYS A 195 -9.91 26.30 -1.42
CA LYS A 195 -11.33 26.00 -1.28
C LYS A 195 -12.15 26.65 -2.40
N ALA A 196 -11.83 27.89 -2.74
CA ALA A 196 -12.44 28.63 -3.85
C ALA A 196 -12.24 27.89 -5.19
N ALA A 197 -11.12 27.18 -5.35
CA ALA A 197 -10.88 26.34 -6.51
C ALA A 197 -11.99 25.30 -6.73
N TYR A 198 -12.65 24.80 -5.68
CA TYR A 198 -13.74 23.81 -5.76
C TYR A 198 -15.13 24.40 -5.56
N ALA A 199 -15.28 25.72 -5.57
CA ALA A 199 -16.56 26.38 -5.43
C ALA A 199 -17.44 26.16 -6.67
N VAL A 200 -18.62 25.55 -6.47
CA VAL A 200 -19.60 25.33 -7.54
C VAL A 200 -20.38 26.61 -7.84
N VAL A 201 -21.03 26.65 -9.01
CA VAL A 201 -22.02 27.70 -9.31
C VAL A 201 -23.18 27.58 -8.32
N ASP A 202 -23.66 28.71 -7.81
CA ASP A 202 -24.80 28.70 -6.86
C ASP A 202 -26.09 28.24 -7.57
N ASP A 203 -26.59 27.08 -7.17
CA ASP A 203 -27.84 26.47 -7.63
C ASP A 203 -28.90 26.35 -6.51
N GLY A 204 -28.69 27.05 -5.39
CA GLY A 204 -29.60 27.04 -4.24
C GLY A 204 -29.38 25.89 -3.25
N LYS A 205 -28.55 24.89 -3.56
CA LYS A 205 -28.26 23.78 -2.62
C LYS A 205 -27.34 24.25 -1.50
N ARG A 206 -27.59 23.81 -0.26
CA ARG A 206 -26.88 24.30 0.93
C ARG A 206 -26.33 23.20 1.83
N THR A 207 -26.96 22.03 1.84
CA THR A 207 -26.62 20.94 2.75
C THR A 207 -26.00 19.76 2.02
N LEU A 208 -25.36 18.86 2.78
CA LEU A 208 -24.89 17.58 2.25
C LEU A 208 -26.05 16.75 1.67
N ASP A 209 -27.22 16.79 2.30
CA ASP A 209 -28.41 16.04 1.84
C ASP A 209 -28.90 16.53 0.47
N ASP A 210 -28.83 17.84 0.21
CA ASP A 210 -29.24 18.44 -1.07
C ASP A 210 -28.38 17.96 -2.25
N VAL A 211 -27.14 17.55 -1.98
CA VAL A 211 -26.15 17.23 -3.00
C VAL A 211 -25.77 15.76 -3.04
N ILE A 212 -26.19 14.90 -2.12
CA ILE A 212 -25.71 13.50 -2.10
C ILE A 212 -26.39 12.61 -3.15
N GLU A 213 -27.55 13.02 -3.66
CA GLU A 213 -28.35 12.22 -4.60
C GLU A 213 -27.55 11.87 -5.87
N GLY A 214 -27.54 10.59 -6.22
CA GLY A 214 -26.81 10.06 -7.38
C GLY A 214 -25.29 10.16 -7.29
N ALA A 215 -24.70 10.44 -6.11
CA ALA A 215 -23.26 10.41 -5.96
C ALA A 215 -22.72 8.98 -6.11
N ASP A 216 -21.69 8.79 -6.93
CA ASP A 216 -20.96 7.53 -7.07
C ASP A 216 -19.90 7.37 -6.00
N ILE A 217 -19.32 8.49 -5.55
CA ILE A 217 -18.25 8.54 -4.55
C ILE A 217 -18.66 9.52 -3.45
N PHE A 218 -18.61 9.07 -2.21
CA PHE A 218 -18.56 9.93 -1.03
C PHE A 218 -17.15 9.89 -0.44
N LEU A 219 -16.53 11.06 -0.25
CA LEU A 219 -15.26 11.21 0.47
C LEU A 219 -15.50 12.02 1.74
N GLY A 220 -15.40 11.36 2.88
CA GLY A 220 -15.42 11.97 4.21
C GLY A 220 -14.01 12.13 4.75
N CYS A 221 -13.59 13.38 4.91
CA CYS A 221 -12.40 13.79 5.68
C CYS A 221 -12.83 14.91 6.65
N SER A 222 -13.82 14.61 7.48
CA SER A 222 -14.55 15.60 8.28
C SER A 222 -14.69 15.18 9.74
N GLY A 223 -15.91 14.87 10.18
CA GLY A 223 -16.22 14.51 11.56
C GLY A 223 -17.15 13.30 11.64
N PRO A 224 -17.40 12.81 12.86
CA PRO A 224 -18.19 11.60 13.07
C PRO A 224 -19.66 11.81 12.69
N LYS A 225 -20.30 10.75 12.17
CA LYS A 225 -21.77 10.66 11.92
C LYS A 225 -22.35 11.71 10.96
N VAL A 226 -21.52 12.27 10.08
CA VAL A 226 -21.98 13.28 9.10
C VAL A 226 -22.81 12.65 7.98
N LEU A 227 -22.52 11.41 7.57
CA LEU A 227 -23.26 10.71 6.53
C LEU A 227 -24.33 9.81 7.15
N THR A 228 -25.60 10.05 6.82
CA THR A 228 -26.73 9.30 7.38
C THR A 228 -27.18 8.16 6.46
N GLN A 229 -27.90 7.17 7.00
CA GLN A 229 -28.48 6.08 6.21
C GLN A 229 -29.44 6.60 5.13
N GLU A 230 -30.21 7.65 5.41
CA GLU A 230 -31.13 8.26 4.41
C GLU A 230 -30.36 8.89 3.24
N MET A 231 -29.21 9.52 3.52
CA MET A 231 -28.32 10.03 2.48
C MET A 231 -27.73 8.90 1.64
N VAL A 232 -27.28 7.81 2.28
CA VAL A 232 -26.71 6.64 1.58
C VAL A 232 -27.73 5.99 0.63
N LYS A 233 -29.02 5.93 0.99
CA LYS A 233 -30.08 5.42 0.10
C LYS A 233 -30.22 6.22 -1.21
N LYS A 234 -29.90 7.52 -1.18
CA LYS A 234 -29.99 8.42 -2.34
C LYS A 234 -28.77 8.32 -3.26
N MET A 235 -27.67 7.69 -2.83
CA MET A 235 -26.47 7.54 -3.63
C MET A 235 -26.69 6.62 -4.85
N ALA A 236 -25.79 6.67 -5.82
CA ALA A 236 -25.85 5.82 -7.00
C ALA A 236 -25.71 4.32 -6.67
N ARG A 237 -25.96 3.44 -7.66
CA ARG A 237 -25.73 1.99 -7.54
C ARG A 237 -24.25 1.71 -7.22
N ALA A 238 -24.00 0.76 -6.32
CA ALA A 238 -22.67 0.37 -5.85
C ALA A 238 -21.76 1.59 -5.58
N PRO A 239 -22.15 2.47 -4.64
CA PRO A 239 -21.39 3.67 -4.38
C PRO A 239 -20.10 3.33 -3.63
N MET A 240 -19.06 4.12 -3.85
CA MET A 240 -17.86 4.12 -3.03
C MET A 240 -18.03 5.11 -1.87
N ILE A 241 -17.91 4.62 -0.64
CA ILE A 241 -18.02 5.43 0.58
C ILE A 241 -16.69 5.37 1.32
N LEU A 242 -15.91 6.44 1.26
CA LEU A 242 -14.69 6.60 2.03
C LEU A 242 -15.04 7.43 3.27
N ALA A 243 -15.27 6.78 4.41
CA ALA A 243 -15.59 7.44 5.68
C ALA A 243 -14.34 7.43 6.58
N LEU A 244 -13.48 8.44 6.43
CA LEU A 244 -12.10 8.43 6.91
C LEU A 244 -11.90 9.21 8.22
N ALA A 245 -12.95 9.80 8.80
CA ALA A 245 -12.84 10.42 10.12
C ALA A 245 -12.42 9.40 11.19
N ASN A 246 -11.57 9.84 12.13
CA ASN A 246 -11.08 9.04 13.24
C ASN A 246 -11.38 9.73 14.58
N PRO A 247 -11.64 8.97 15.67
CA PRO A 247 -11.75 7.52 15.72
C PRO A 247 -13.12 6.97 15.25
N GLU A 248 -14.13 7.84 15.15
CA GLU A 248 -15.47 7.48 14.70
C GLU A 248 -15.72 8.05 13.29
N PRO A 249 -16.05 7.21 12.29
CA PRO A 249 -16.18 7.63 10.90
C PRO A 249 -17.46 8.44 10.63
N GLU A 250 -17.54 9.06 9.44
CA GLU A 250 -18.74 9.75 8.96
C GLU A 250 -19.98 8.85 8.95
N ILE A 251 -19.80 7.56 8.67
CA ILE A 251 -20.79 6.50 8.86
C ILE A 251 -20.09 5.18 9.18
N LEU A 252 -20.67 4.36 10.05
CA LEU A 252 -20.16 3.02 10.31
C LEU A 252 -20.50 2.07 9.15
N PRO A 253 -19.57 1.20 8.70
CA PRO A 253 -19.83 0.29 7.58
C PRO A 253 -21.10 -0.58 7.73
N PRO A 254 -21.43 -1.16 8.91
CA PRO A 254 -22.67 -1.91 9.09
C PRO A 254 -23.93 -1.09 8.78
N LEU A 255 -23.97 0.18 9.19
CA LEU A 255 -25.12 1.06 8.96
C LEU A 255 -25.28 1.41 7.48
N ALA A 256 -24.17 1.69 6.79
CA ALA A 256 -24.21 1.93 5.35
C ALA A 256 -24.65 0.66 4.58
N LYS A 257 -24.12 -0.52 4.93
CA LYS A 257 -24.48 -1.79 4.30
C LYS A 257 -25.94 -2.20 4.53
N GLU A 258 -26.54 -1.83 5.66
CA GLU A 258 -27.96 -2.12 5.94
C GLU A 258 -28.89 -1.52 4.87
N VAL A 259 -28.58 -0.32 4.41
CA VAL A 259 -29.39 0.39 3.41
C VAL A 259 -28.82 0.32 1.99
N ARG A 260 -27.51 0.05 1.89
CA ARG A 260 -26.82 -0.15 0.61
C ARG A 260 -25.81 -1.30 0.64
N PRO A 261 -26.30 -2.56 0.56
CA PRO A 261 -25.46 -3.76 0.64
C PRO A 261 -24.34 -3.84 -0.40
N ASP A 262 -24.53 -3.24 -1.57
CA ASP A 262 -23.57 -3.16 -2.68
C ASP A 262 -22.56 -2.01 -2.54
N ALA A 263 -22.64 -1.19 -1.50
CA ALA A 263 -21.66 -0.13 -1.27
C ALA A 263 -20.27 -0.71 -0.99
N ILE A 264 -19.24 -0.14 -1.62
CA ILE A 264 -17.85 -0.42 -1.29
C ILE A 264 -17.41 0.62 -0.28
N ILE A 265 -17.01 0.18 0.91
CA ILE A 265 -16.76 1.09 2.04
C ILE A 265 -15.29 1.02 2.41
N CYS A 266 -14.69 2.17 2.62
CA CYS A 266 -13.35 2.33 3.18
C CYS A 266 -13.43 3.16 4.46
N THR A 267 -12.61 2.83 5.45
CA THR A 267 -12.49 3.61 6.69
C THR A 267 -11.03 3.76 7.11
N GLY A 268 -10.74 4.65 8.06
CA GLY A 268 -9.43 4.71 8.71
C GLY A 268 -9.17 3.56 9.69
N ARG A 269 -10.21 2.79 10.05
CA ARG A 269 -10.16 1.80 11.13
C ARG A 269 -9.70 0.42 10.64
N SER A 270 -8.90 -0.26 11.47
CA SER A 270 -8.34 -1.57 11.16
C SER A 270 -9.31 -2.74 11.37
N ASP A 271 -10.40 -2.53 12.11
CA ASP A 271 -11.42 -3.55 12.36
C ASP A 271 -12.41 -3.73 11.21
N TYR A 272 -12.29 -2.92 10.15
CA TYR A 272 -13.10 -3.04 8.94
C TYR A 272 -12.26 -3.37 7.69
N PRO A 273 -12.90 -3.95 6.65
CA PRO A 273 -12.31 -4.09 5.32
C PRO A 273 -11.85 -2.75 4.72
N ASN A 274 -10.97 -2.80 3.72
CA ASN A 274 -10.50 -1.63 2.96
C ASN A 274 -10.01 -0.46 3.84
N GLN A 275 -9.12 -0.75 4.79
CA GLN A 275 -8.54 0.28 5.64
C GLN A 275 -7.66 1.24 4.81
N VAL A 276 -8.02 2.52 4.81
CA VAL A 276 -7.19 3.61 4.30
C VAL A 276 -6.27 4.05 5.44
N ASN A 277 -5.01 3.64 5.39
CA ASN A 277 -4.04 3.92 6.45
C ASN A 277 -2.72 4.41 5.87
N ASN A 278 -2.29 5.61 6.27
CA ASN A 278 -1.11 6.31 5.75
C ASN A 278 0.18 5.48 5.76
N VAL A 279 0.28 4.48 6.65
CA VAL A 279 1.40 3.52 6.67
C VAL A 279 1.61 2.78 5.34
N LEU A 280 0.58 2.67 4.50
CA LEU A 280 0.66 2.11 3.15
C LEU A 280 1.44 3.00 2.17
N CYS A 281 1.74 4.25 2.54
CA CYS A 281 2.35 5.25 1.68
C CYS A 281 3.69 5.77 2.23
N PHE A 282 3.68 6.47 3.37
CA PHE A 282 4.83 7.27 3.80
C PHE A 282 6.15 6.51 3.91
N PRO A 283 6.23 5.25 4.43
CA PRO A 283 7.52 4.59 4.55
C PRO A 283 8.15 4.35 3.17
N PHE A 284 7.31 3.99 2.20
CA PHE A 284 7.77 3.50 0.89
C PHE A 284 8.00 4.63 -0.10
N ILE A 285 7.22 5.71 -0.03
CA ILE A 285 7.46 6.90 -0.86
C ILE A 285 8.79 7.56 -0.45
N PHE A 286 9.07 7.67 0.85
CA PHE A 286 10.37 8.14 1.32
C PHE A 286 11.50 7.18 0.98
N ARG A 287 11.29 5.85 1.04
CA ARG A 287 12.33 4.88 0.65
C ARG A 287 12.78 5.12 -0.80
N GLY A 288 11.81 5.21 -1.73
CA GLY A 288 12.09 5.49 -3.13
C GLY A 288 12.77 6.85 -3.33
N ALA A 289 12.26 7.90 -2.67
CA ALA A 289 12.82 9.25 -2.76
C ALA A 289 14.26 9.32 -2.23
N LEU A 290 14.53 8.73 -1.06
CA LEU A 290 15.84 8.73 -0.42
C LEU A 290 16.86 7.93 -1.22
N ASP A 291 16.47 6.79 -1.82
CA ASP A 291 17.39 5.93 -2.56
C ASP A 291 17.98 6.63 -3.79
N VAL A 292 17.16 7.42 -4.49
CA VAL A 292 17.60 8.20 -5.65
C VAL A 292 18.08 9.61 -5.30
N GLY A 293 18.08 9.98 -4.02
CA GLY A 293 18.43 11.33 -3.58
C GLY A 293 17.54 12.39 -4.22
N ALA A 294 16.22 12.14 -4.24
CA ALA A 294 15.26 13.08 -4.76
C ALA A 294 15.33 14.40 -4.00
N THR A 295 15.28 15.54 -4.69
CA THR A 295 15.21 16.86 -4.06
C THR A 295 13.80 17.26 -3.64
N ALA A 296 12.78 16.55 -4.13
CA ALA A 296 11.38 16.78 -3.81
C ALA A 296 10.57 15.47 -3.92
N ILE A 297 9.39 15.43 -3.29
CA ILE A 297 8.31 14.49 -3.66
C ILE A 297 7.30 15.26 -4.48
N ASN A 298 7.30 15.04 -5.79
CA ASN A 298 6.45 15.76 -6.74
C ASN A 298 5.20 14.96 -7.15
N GLU A 299 4.36 15.51 -8.03
CA GLU A 299 3.09 14.88 -8.39
C GLU A 299 3.28 13.57 -9.18
N GLU A 300 4.28 13.48 -10.05
CA GLU A 300 4.60 12.24 -10.77
C GLU A 300 4.91 11.10 -9.81
N MET A 301 5.67 11.37 -8.74
CA MET A 301 5.98 10.40 -7.69
C MET A 301 4.73 9.96 -6.92
N LYS A 302 3.83 10.90 -6.59
CA LYS A 302 2.56 10.57 -5.90
C LYS A 302 1.66 9.71 -6.79
N LEU A 303 1.54 10.05 -8.07
CA LEU A 303 0.78 9.25 -9.04
C LEU A 303 1.39 7.84 -9.24
N ALA A 304 2.72 7.73 -9.23
CA ALA A 304 3.39 6.44 -9.27
C ALA A 304 3.10 5.60 -8.02
N ALA A 305 3.09 6.21 -6.84
CA ALA A 305 2.71 5.54 -5.59
C ALA A 305 1.25 5.06 -5.64
N VAL A 306 0.31 5.90 -6.11
CA VAL A 306 -1.10 5.52 -6.31
C VAL A 306 -1.22 4.27 -7.18
N ARG A 307 -0.58 4.27 -8.36
CA ARG A 307 -0.65 3.15 -9.30
C ARG A 307 -0.03 1.89 -8.71
N ALA A 308 1.12 2.00 -8.05
CA ALA A 308 1.79 0.87 -7.42
C ALA A 308 0.97 0.24 -6.28
N ILE A 309 0.33 1.04 -5.43
CA ILE A 309 -0.57 0.56 -4.37
C ILE A 309 -1.80 -0.12 -5.00
N ALA A 310 -2.40 0.53 -6.00
CA ALA A 310 -3.57 0.02 -6.68
C ALA A 310 -3.27 -1.34 -7.34
N GLU A 311 -2.19 -1.44 -8.11
CA GLU A 311 -1.71 -2.66 -8.76
C GLU A 311 -1.39 -3.80 -7.78
N LEU A 312 -0.81 -3.47 -6.61
CA LEU A 312 -0.46 -4.49 -5.62
C LEU A 312 -1.70 -5.23 -5.07
N ALA A 313 -2.85 -4.57 -4.98
CA ALA A 313 -4.10 -5.22 -4.56
C ALA A 313 -4.58 -6.30 -5.55
N HIS A 314 -4.14 -6.23 -6.82
CA HIS A 314 -4.45 -7.25 -7.84
C HIS A 314 -3.47 -8.42 -7.80
N ALA A 315 -2.30 -8.26 -7.18
CA ALA A 315 -1.24 -9.25 -7.21
C ALA A 315 -1.53 -10.41 -6.24
N GLU A 316 -1.26 -11.63 -6.70
CA GLU A 316 -1.51 -12.90 -6.00
C GLU A 316 -0.98 -12.95 -4.58
N GLN A 317 -1.71 -13.67 -3.73
CA GLN A 317 -1.36 -13.86 -2.32
C GLN A 317 0.03 -14.50 -2.20
N SER A 318 0.95 -13.82 -1.50
CA SER A 318 2.15 -14.46 -0.97
C SER A 318 1.78 -15.20 0.30
N GLU A 319 2.32 -16.40 0.53
CA GLU A 319 2.13 -17.20 1.76
C GLU A 319 2.44 -16.36 3.02
N VAL A 320 3.35 -15.38 2.92
CA VAL A 320 3.67 -14.46 4.01
C VAL A 320 2.50 -13.54 4.38
N VAL A 321 1.72 -13.07 3.39
CA VAL A 321 0.52 -12.26 3.64
C VAL A 321 -0.57 -13.12 4.32
N ALA A 322 -0.78 -14.35 3.85
CA ALA A 322 -1.74 -15.27 4.47
C ALA A 322 -1.33 -15.62 5.92
N SER A 323 -0.04 -15.90 6.16
CA SER A 323 0.45 -16.25 7.50
C SER A 323 0.35 -15.11 8.52
N ALA A 324 0.48 -13.84 8.10
CA ALA A 324 0.41 -12.67 8.97
C ALA A 324 -1.02 -12.27 9.37
N TYR A 325 -2.02 -12.63 8.55
CA TYR A 325 -3.42 -12.21 8.73
C TYR A 325 -4.40 -13.36 9.00
N GLY A 326 -3.89 -14.59 9.17
CA GLY A 326 -4.69 -15.82 9.33
C GLY A 326 -5.31 -16.28 8.01
N ASP A 327 -6.03 -17.41 8.02
CA ASP A 327 -6.73 -18.02 6.85
C ASP A 327 -7.87 -17.13 6.26
N GLN A 328 -7.66 -15.82 6.13
CA GLN A 328 -8.54 -14.91 5.43
C GLN A 328 -8.27 -15.00 3.93
N ASP A 329 -9.29 -15.41 3.18
CA ASP A 329 -9.26 -15.48 1.73
C ASP A 329 -9.30 -14.05 1.14
N LEU A 330 -8.14 -13.39 1.07
CA LEU A 330 -7.99 -12.02 0.57
C LEU A 330 -7.92 -12.02 -0.96
N SER A 331 -9.08 -11.99 -1.61
CA SER A 331 -9.19 -11.89 -3.07
C SER A 331 -9.64 -10.48 -3.48
N PHE A 332 -9.07 -9.96 -4.58
CA PHE A 332 -9.44 -8.65 -5.11
C PHE A 332 -10.95 -8.57 -5.36
N GLY A 333 -11.60 -7.58 -4.74
CA GLY A 333 -13.06 -7.44 -4.80
C GLY A 333 -13.59 -6.39 -3.81
N PRO A 334 -14.92 -6.28 -3.63
CA PRO A 334 -15.55 -5.22 -2.82
C PRO A 334 -15.00 -5.06 -1.40
N GLU A 335 -14.52 -6.14 -0.78
CA GLU A 335 -13.99 -6.15 0.59
C GLU A 335 -12.44 -6.17 0.63
N TYR A 336 -11.77 -6.14 -0.53
CA TYR A 336 -10.32 -6.05 -0.65
C TYR A 336 -9.92 -5.29 -1.93
N ILE A 337 -9.89 -3.96 -1.84
CA ILE A 337 -9.45 -3.05 -2.91
C ILE A 337 -8.14 -2.31 -2.59
N ILE A 338 -7.59 -2.48 -1.39
CA ILE A 338 -6.33 -1.88 -0.93
C ILE A 338 -5.53 -2.96 -0.21
N PRO A 339 -4.20 -3.06 -0.44
CA PRO A 339 -3.36 -3.99 0.32
C PRO A 339 -3.38 -3.68 1.82
N LYS A 340 -3.02 -4.68 2.64
CA LYS A 340 -2.96 -4.52 4.09
C LYS A 340 -1.63 -3.88 4.54
N PRO A 341 -1.61 -3.09 5.63
CA PRO A 341 -0.43 -2.39 6.14
C PRO A 341 0.88 -3.18 6.28
N PHE A 342 0.81 -4.47 6.60
CA PHE A 342 1.97 -5.33 6.84
C PHE A 342 2.30 -6.22 5.65
N ASP A 343 1.76 -5.92 4.46
CA ASP A 343 2.10 -6.65 3.26
C ASP A 343 3.59 -6.41 2.89
N PRO A 344 4.45 -7.44 2.95
CA PRO A 344 5.88 -7.32 2.68
C PRO A 344 6.19 -6.81 1.26
N ARG A 345 5.25 -6.95 0.33
CA ARG A 345 5.41 -6.56 -1.07
C ARG A 345 5.33 -5.03 -1.27
N LEU A 346 4.81 -4.29 -0.29
CA LEU A 346 4.65 -2.83 -0.37
C LEU A 346 5.96 -2.10 -0.69
N ILE A 347 7.04 -2.40 0.05
CA ILE A 347 8.34 -1.76 -0.19
C ILE A 347 8.90 -2.12 -1.57
N VAL A 348 8.72 -3.38 -1.99
CA VAL A 348 9.26 -3.91 -3.25
C VAL A 348 8.50 -3.37 -4.47
N LYS A 349 7.26 -2.93 -4.31
CA LYS A 349 6.46 -2.33 -5.40
C LYS A 349 6.49 -0.81 -5.40
N ILE A 350 6.28 -0.17 -4.25
CA ILE A 350 6.08 1.28 -4.18
C ILE A 350 7.40 2.02 -4.29
N ALA A 351 8.46 1.60 -3.56
CA ALA A 351 9.72 2.32 -3.58
C ALA A 351 10.37 2.37 -4.97
N PRO A 352 10.42 1.27 -5.75
CA PRO A 352 10.90 1.33 -7.15
C PRO A 352 10.04 2.19 -8.06
N ALA A 353 8.72 2.15 -7.94
CA ALA A 353 7.84 2.99 -8.75
C ALA A 353 8.09 4.48 -8.49
N VAL A 354 8.22 4.86 -7.21
CA VAL A 354 8.51 6.23 -6.78
C VAL A 354 9.91 6.66 -7.21
N ALA A 355 10.93 5.81 -7.02
CA ALA A 355 12.30 6.07 -7.45
C ALA A 355 12.39 6.31 -8.96
N LYS A 356 11.70 5.48 -9.75
CA LYS A 356 11.62 5.63 -11.20
C LYS A 356 10.95 6.96 -11.59
N ALA A 357 9.82 7.30 -10.99
CA ALA A 357 9.14 8.56 -11.25
C ALA A 357 10.00 9.79 -10.91
N ALA A 358 10.74 9.73 -9.80
CA ALA A 358 11.69 10.79 -9.41
C ALA A 358 12.84 10.97 -10.41
N MET A 359 13.31 9.87 -11.01
CA MET A 359 14.32 9.91 -12.07
C MET A 359 13.75 10.50 -13.36
N GLU A 360 12.55 10.06 -13.76
CA GLU A 360 11.88 10.53 -14.98
C GLU A 360 11.48 12.01 -14.91
N SER A 361 11.10 12.51 -13.73
CA SER A 361 10.77 13.92 -13.51
C SER A 361 11.99 14.82 -13.30
N GLY A 362 13.19 14.25 -13.19
CA GLY A 362 14.45 14.98 -13.08
C GLY A 362 14.78 15.51 -11.67
N VAL A 363 14.04 15.08 -10.63
CA VAL A 363 14.34 15.48 -9.24
C VAL A 363 15.37 14.57 -8.56
N ALA A 364 15.71 13.43 -9.16
CA ALA A 364 16.71 12.50 -8.65
C ALA A 364 18.15 12.99 -8.86
N THR A 365 18.94 13.04 -7.79
CA THR A 365 20.37 13.39 -7.85
C THR A 365 21.30 12.17 -7.94
N ARG A 366 20.78 10.98 -7.64
CA ARG A 366 21.53 9.71 -7.64
C ARG A 366 20.70 8.60 -8.29
N PRO A 367 20.56 8.60 -9.63
CA PRO A 367 19.73 7.64 -10.32
C PRO A 367 20.19 6.19 -10.10
N ILE A 368 19.22 5.27 -10.03
CA ILE A 368 19.47 3.84 -9.96
C ILE A 368 19.83 3.33 -11.37
N ALA A 369 20.99 2.69 -11.50
CA ALA A 369 21.45 2.16 -12.79
C ALA A 369 20.79 0.83 -13.16
N ASP A 370 20.51 -0.02 -12.17
CA ASP A 370 19.96 -1.36 -12.35
C ASP A 370 18.83 -1.56 -11.34
N PHE A 371 17.59 -1.59 -11.85
CA PHE A 371 16.40 -1.75 -11.03
C PHE A 371 16.21 -3.17 -10.51
N ASP A 372 16.72 -4.20 -11.20
CA ASP A 372 16.62 -5.58 -10.74
C ASP A 372 17.49 -5.77 -9.49
N VAL A 373 18.72 -5.23 -9.50
CA VAL A 373 19.60 -5.22 -8.32
C VAL A 373 19.01 -4.41 -7.18
N TYR A 374 18.32 -3.30 -7.47
CA TYR A 374 17.66 -2.50 -6.46
C TYR A 374 16.49 -3.23 -5.81
N ILE A 375 15.63 -3.85 -6.61
CA ILE A 375 14.49 -4.66 -6.17
C ILE A 375 14.97 -5.86 -5.33
N ASP A 376 16.06 -6.52 -5.74
CA ASP A 376 16.66 -7.62 -4.98
C ASP A 376 17.11 -7.16 -3.57
N LYS A 377 17.72 -5.98 -3.46
CA LYS A 377 18.12 -5.41 -2.15
C LYS A 377 16.93 -5.11 -1.25
N LEU A 378 15.85 -4.56 -1.79
CA LEU A 378 14.62 -4.31 -1.03
C LEU A 378 13.97 -5.62 -0.59
N THR A 379 13.99 -6.63 -1.46
CA THR A 379 13.48 -7.98 -1.14
C THR A 379 14.29 -8.62 -0.01
N GLU A 380 15.63 -8.49 -0.02
CA GLU A 380 16.48 -8.97 1.08
C GLU A 380 16.17 -8.31 2.42
N PHE A 381 15.84 -7.01 2.42
CA PHE A 381 15.48 -6.28 3.64
C PHE A 381 14.23 -6.89 4.31
N VAL A 382 13.25 -7.28 3.50
CA VAL A 382 11.97 -7.86 3.94
C VAL A 382 12.17 -9.29 4.48
N TYR A 383 12.88 -10.12 3.72
CA TYR A 383 13.06 -11.54 4.04
C TYR A 383 14.42 -11.75 4.71
N LYS A 384 14.65 -11.21 5.90
CA LYS A 384 15.91 -11.39 6.64
C LYS A 384 16.34 -12.86 6.81
N THR A 385 15.39 -13.80 6.74
CA THR A 385 15.62 -15.26 6.71
C THR A 385 16.25 -15.76 5.40
N ASN A 386 16.05 -15.07 4.27
CA ASN A 386 16.57 -15.44 2.94
C ASN A 386 18.06 -15.18 2.74
N LEU A 387 18.72 -14.41 3.61
CA LEU A 387 20.18 -14.21 3.53
C LEU A 387 20.96 -15.53 3.63
N PHE A 388 20.45 -16.51 4.39
CA PHE A 388 21.03 -17.86 4.44
C PHE A 388 20.72 -18.69 3.19
N MET A 389 19.54 -18.50 2.59
CA MET A 389 19.08 -19.27 1.43
C MET A 389 19.58 -18.72 0.09
N LYS A 390 20.03 -17.45 0.02
CA LYS A 390 20.46 -16.80 -1.23
C LYS A 390 21.57 -17.56 -1.98
N PRO A 391 22.65 -18.06 -1.34
CA PRO A 391 23.65 -18.89 -2.03
C PRO A 391 23.04 -20.19 -2.58
N ILE A 392 22.12 -20.80 -1.84
CA ILE A 392 21.45 -22.05 -2.23
C ILE A 392 20.55 -21.81 -3.46
N PHE A 393 19.75 -20.74 -3.46
CA PHE A 393 18.91 -20.37 -4.60
C PHE A 393 19.72 -19.97 -5.83
N SER A 394 20.85 -19.29 -5.66
CA SER A 394 21.75 -18.96 -6.78
C SER A 394 22.35 -20.21 -7.42
N GLN A 395 22.74 -21.21 -6.61
CA GLN A 395 23.21 -22.50 -7.11
C GLN A 395 22.08 -23.29 -7.80
N ALA A 396 20.89 -23.32 -7.19
CA ALA A 396 19.73 -24.01 -7.75
C ALA A 396 19.34 -23.47 -9.14
N ARG A 397 19.31 -22.14 -9.32
CA ARG A 397 19.03 -21.50 -10.63
C ARG A 397 20.02 -21.89 -11.73
N LYS A 398 21.31 -22.06 -11.39
CA LYS A 398 22.34 -22.45 -12.37
C LYS A 398 22.17 -23.88 -12.89
N ALA A 399 21.58 -24.76 -12.07
CA ALA A 399 21.39 -26.16 -12.44
C ALA A 399 20.09 -26.73 -11.83
N PRO A 400 18.90 -26.32 -12.35
CA PRO A 400 17.62 -26.72 -11.80
C PRO A 400 17.45 -28.24 -11.84
N LYS A 401 17.19 -28.85 -10.68
CA LYS A 401 17.00 -30.30 -10.55
C LYS A 401 15.52 -30.67 -10.59
N ARG A 402 15.22 -31.92 -10.96
CA ARG A 402 13.88 -32.48 -10.84
C ARG A 402 13.62 -32.78 -9.36
N VAL A 403 12.51 -32.27 -8.83
CA VAL A 403 12.14 -32.42 -7.41
C VAL A 403 10.76 -33.06 -7.34
N VAL A 404 10.67 -34.22 -6.70
CA VAL A 404 9.40 -34.92 -6.52
C VAL A 404 8.79 -34.47 -5.19
N LEU A 405 7.54 -34.00 -5.25
CA LEU A 405 6.77 -33.54 -4.10
C LEU A 405 5.60 -34.51 -3.91
N PRO A 406 5.66 -35.38 -2.88
CA PRO A 406 4.71 -36.48 -2.71
C PRO A 406 3.33 -35.96 -2.29
N GLU A 407 3.25 -34.87 -1.55
CA GLU A 407 2.01 -34.27 -1.08
C GLU A 407 1.45 -33.27 -2.12
N GLY A 408 1.41 -33.66 -3.40
CA GLY A 408 1.11 -32.76 -4.52
C GLY A 408 -0.29 -32.15 -4.50
N GLU A 409 -1.21 -32.69 -3.72
CA GLU A 409 -2.54 -32.12 -3.51
C GLU A 409 -2.57 -31.06 -2.39
N GLU A 410 -1.56 -30.98 -1.52
CA GLU A 410 -1.57 -30.06 -0.37
C GLU A 410 -1.31 -28.61 -0.75
N ALA A 411 -2.06 -27.68 -0.14
CA ALA A 411 -2.00 -26.26 -0.50
C ALA A 411 -0.58 -25.67 -0.37
N ARG A 412 0.13 -26.02 0.70
CA ARG A 412 1.52 -25.61 0.93
C ARG A 412 2.48 -26.08 -0.17
N VAL A 413 2.27 -27.30 -0.66
CA VAL A 413 3.10 -27.87 -1.74
C VAL A 413 2.82 -27.19 -3.06
N LEU A 414 1.56 -26.84 -3.34
CA LEU A 414 1.18 -26.09 -4.54
C LEU A 414 1.78 -24.66 -4.52
N HIS A 415 1.74 -23.96 -3.38
CA HIS A 415 2.42 -22.66 -3.23
C HIS A 415 3.94 -22.79 -3.40
N ALA A 416 4.58 -23.76 -2.76
CA ALA A 416 6.00 -24.01 -2.93
C ALA A 416 6.35 -24.34 -4.40
N THR A 417 5.48 -25.06 -5.11
CA THR A 417 5.65 -25.37 -6.53
C THR A 417 5.60 -24.10 -7.38
N GLN A 418 4.63 -23.22 -7.16
CA GLN A 418 4.56 -21.92 -7.82
C GLN A 418 5.84 -21.12 -7.59
N GLU A 419 6.34 -21.07 -6.35
CA GLU A 419 7.57 -20.33 -6.02
C GLU A 419 8.80 -20.95 -6.69
N LEU A 420 8.95 -22.28 -6.65
CA LEU A 420 10.03 -23.01 -7.32
C LEU A 420 10.06 -22.74 -8.82
N VAL A 421 8.88 -22.69 -9.48
CA VAL A 421 8.73 -22.37 -10.90
C VAL A 421 9.04 -20.90 -11.17
N THR A 422 8.41 -20.00 -10.42
CA THR A 422 8.53 -18.54 -10.60
C THR A 422 9.98 -18.07 -10.44
N LEU A 423 10.70 -18.64 -9.47
CA LEU A 423 12.10 -18.34 -9.21
C LEU A 423 13.08 -19.19 -10.04
N GLY A 424 12.59 -20.14 -10.84
CA GLY A 424 13.40 -21.02 -11.69
C GLY A 424 14.37 -21.91 -10.90
N LEU A 425 13.99 -22.36 -9.71
CA LEU A 425 14.87 -23.11 -8.79
C LEU A 425 14.93 -24.61 -9.09
N ALA A 426 13.83 -25.18 -9.58
CA ALA A 426 13.68 -26.62 -9.80
C ALA A 426 12.69 -26.92 -10.93
N LYS A 427 12.61 -28.21 -11.31
CA LYS A 427 11.57 -28.77 -12.19
C LYS A 427 10.66 -29.67 -11.34
N PRO A 428 9.55 -29.16 -10.79
CA PRO A 428 8.73 -29.92 -9.85
C PRO A 428 7.97 -31.07 -10.52
N ILE A 429 7.78 -32.15 -9.76
CA ILE A 429 6.96 -33.29 -10.12
C ILE A 429 6.01 -33.54 -8.95
N LEU A 430 4.72 -33.33 -9.16
CA LEU A 430 3.70 -33.51 -8.12
C LEU A 430 3.13 -34.93 -8.19
N ILE A 431 3.02 -35.60 -7.04
CA ILE A 431 2.29 -36.86 -6.94
C ILE A 431 0.89 -36.55 -6.42
N GLY A 432 -0.13 -37.00 -7.15
CA GLY A 432 -1.52 -36.82 -6.76
C GLY A 432 -2.49 -36.88 -7.93
N ARG A 433 -3.77 -36.71 -7.64
CA ARG A 433 -4.84 -36.81 -8.63
C ARG A 433 -4.89 -35.51 -9.45
N PRO A 434 -4.76 -35.58 -10.80
CA PRO A 434 -4.72 -34.39 -11.66
C PRO A 434 -5.91 -33.44 -11.45
N ASN A 435 -7.13 -33.97 -11.35
CA ASN A 435 -8.34 -33.16 -11.19
C ASN A 435 -8.37 -32.42 -9.84
N VAL A 436 -7.83 -33.03 -8.77
CA VAL A 436 -7.79 -32.39 -7.44
C VAL A 436 -6.75 -31.29 -7.40
N ILE A 437 -5.58 -31.56 -7.99
CA ILE A 437 -4.50 -30.57 -8.13
C ILE A 437 -5.00 -29.36 -8.93
N GLU A 438 -5.59 -29.58 -10.10
CA GLU A 438 -6.11 -28.49 -10.96
C GLU A 438 -7.19 -27.67 -10.25
N MET A 439 -8.16 -28.33 -9.61
CA MET A 439 -9.19 -27.65 -8.82
C MET A 439 -8.59 -26.80 -7.69
N ARG A 440 -7.57 -27.31 -6.99
CA ARG A 440 -6.91 -26.58 -5.90
C ARG A 440 -6.06 -25.42 -6.42
N ILE A 441 -5.36 -25.58 -7.54
CA ILE A 441 -4.62 -24.51 -8.23
C ILE A 441 -5.57 -23.36 -8.56
N GLN A 442 -6.73 -23.66 -9.16
CA GLN A 442 -7.75 -22.66 -9.49
C GLN A 442 -8.33 -21.99 -8.24
N LYS A 443 -8.64 -22.78 -7.20
CA LYS A 443 -9.17 -22.26 -5.94
C LYS A 443 -8.18 -21.34 -5.22
N LEU A 444 -6.89 -21.66 -5.26
CA LEU A 444 -5.80 -20.89 -4.65
C LEU A 444 -5.33 -19.72 -5.54
N GLY A 445 -5.88 -19.58 -6.75
CA GLY A 445 -5.51 -18.53 -7.69
C GLY A 445 -4.07 -18.62 -8.21
N LEU A 446 -3.50 -19.83 -8.29
CA LEU A 446 -2.13 -20.05 -8.76
C LEU A 446 -2.06 -20.09 -10.30
N GLN A 447 -0.95 -19.64 -10.90
CA GLN A 447 -0.78 -19.59 -12.37
C GLN A 447 -0.05 -20.79 -12.96
N ILE A 448 0.55 -21.65 -12.13
CA ILE A 448 1.23 -22.85 -12.60
C ILE A 448 0.28 -23.80 -13.33
N LYS A 449 0.74 -24.36 -14.45
CA LYS A 449 -0.01 -25.30 -15.27
C LYS A 449 0.70 -26.65 -15.36
N ALA A 450 -0.08 -27.70 -15.15
CA ALA A 450 0.38 -29.07 -15.32
C ALA A 450 0.86 -29.30 -16.77
N GLY A 451 2.02 -29.94 -16.93
CA GLY A 451 2.64 -30.23 -18.23
C GLY A 451 3.40 -29.06 -18.87
N VAL A 452 3.30 -27.85 -18.31
CA VAL A 452 4.09 -26.68 -18.73
C VAL A 452 5.11 -26.34 -17.65
N ASP A 453 4.62 -26.11 -16.43
CA ASP A 453 5.42 -25.62 -15.30
C ASP A 453 5.91 -26.75 -14.39
N PHE A 454 5.13 -27.83 -14.30
CA PHE A 454 5.44 -29.02 -13.49
C PHE A 454 4.86 -30.29 -14.11
N GLU A 455 5.44 -31.44 -13.78
CA GLU A 455 4.92 -32.76 -14.18
C GLU A 455 3.98 -33.32 -13.10
N ILE A 456 2.98 -34.13 -13.50
CA ILE A 456 2.12 -34.86 -12.56
C ILE A 456 2.35 -36.36 -12.69
N VAL A 457 2.51 -37.03 -11.56
CA VAL A 457 2.45 -38.48 -11.44
C VAL A 457 1.11 -38.84 -10.79
N ASN A 458 0.23 -39.45 -11.58
CA ASN A 458 -1.10 -39.84 -11.11
C ASN A 458 -1.01 -41.16 -10.33
N ASN A 459 -1.17 -41.10 -9.01
CA ASN A 459 -1.11 -42.26 -8.13
C ASN A 459 -2.27 -43.25 -8.31
N GLU A 460 -3.39 -42.84 -8.92
CA GLU A 460 -4.51 -43.74 -9.24
C GLU A 460 -4.38 -44.39 -10.63
N SER A 461 -3.62 -43.78 -11.53
CA SER A 461 -3.52 -44.21 -12.93
C SER A 461 -2.17 -43.84 -13.53
N ASP A 462 -1.14 -44.61 -13.18
CA ASP A 462 0.21 -44.51 -13.78
C ASP A 462 0.52 -45.77 -14.61
N PRO A 463 0.99 -45.65 -15.87
CA PRO A 463 1.41 -46.81 -16.68
C PRO A 463 2.47 -47.69 -16.01
N ARG A 464 3.29 -47.10 -15.12
CA ARG A 464 4.37 -47.77 -14.39
C ARG A 464 3.91 -48.36 -13.05
N PHE A 465 2.63 -48.22 -12.70
CA PHE A 465 2.07 -48.71 -11.43
C PHE A 465 2.42 -50.18 -11.16
N LYS A 466 2.37 -51.03 -12.19
CA LYS A 466 2.71 -52.45 -12.07
C LYS A 466 4.17 -52.67 -11.65
N GLU A 467 5.09 -51.90 -12.20
CA GLU A 467 6.51 -51.98 -11.88
C GLU A 467 6.74 -51.54 -10.43
N TYR A 468 6.14 -50.41 -10.04
CA TYR A 468 6.28 -49.85 -8.70
C TYR A 468 5.77 -50.78 -7.60
N TRP A 469 4.54 -51.31 -7.70
CA TRP A 469 4.02 -52.15 -6.60
C TRP A 469 4.76 -53.48 -6.54
N THR A 470 5.24 -53.98 -7.69
CA THR A 470 6.04 -55.21 -7.74
C THR A 470 7.38 -55.00 -7.04
N GLU A 471 8.05 -53.88 -7.29
CA GLU A 471 9.32 -53.52 -6.65
C GLU A 471 9.14 -53.31 -5.14
N TYR A 472 8.14 -52.52 -4.73
CA TYR A 472 7.79 -52.32 -3.32
C TYR A 472 7.49 -53.66 -2.62
N PHE A 473 6.74 -54.56 -3.29
CA PHE A 473 6.50 -55.90 -2.78
C PHE A 473 7.80 -56.72 -2.66
N GLN A 474 8.72 -56.67 -3.63
CA GLN A 474 10.00 -57.38 -3.51
C GLN A 474 10.81 -56.93 -2.29
N ILE A 475 10.78 -55.64 -1.99
CA ILE A 475 11.45 -55.05 -0.82
C ILE A 475 10.75 -55.47 0.48
N MET A 476 9.42 -55.43 0.51
CA MET A 476 8.64 -55.55 1.74
C MET A 476 8.08 -56.95 2.03
N LYS A 477 8.16 -57.90 1.09
CA LYS A 477 7.62 -59.27 1.26
C LYS A 477 8.18 -59.99 2.49
N ARG A 478 9.45 -59.74 2.86
CA ARG A 478 10.09 -60.32 4.06
C ARG A 478 9.61 -59.67 5.36
N ARG A 479 8.93 -58.51 5.27
CA ARG A 479 8.31 -57.78 6.38
C ARG A 479 6.80 -58.02 6.46
N GLY A 480 6.28 -59.01 5.74
CA GLY A 480 4.88 -59.44 5.83
C GLY A 480 3.90 -58.69 4.92
N VAL A 481 4.38 -57.83 4.00
CA VAL A 481 3.50 -57.12 3.05
C VAL A 481 3.06 -58.06 1.94
N THR A 482 1.74 -58.20 1.74
CA THR A 482 1.15 -58.95 0.62
C THR A 482 1.13 -58.12 -0.67
N GLN A 483 0.91 -58.77 -1.82
CA GLN A 483 0.79 -58.05 -3.11
C GLN A 483 -0.37 -57.04 -3.11
N GLU A 484 -1.50 -57.38 -2.51
CA GLU A 484 -2.65 -56.48 -2.37
C GLU A 484 -2.33 -55.29 -1.47
N GLN A 485 -1.62 -55.52 -0.36
CA GLN A 485 -1.17 -54.44 0.52
C GLN A 485 -0.15 -53.53 -0.18
N ALA A 486 0.73 -54.07 -1.02
CA ALA A 486 1.68 -53.30 -1.82
C ALA A 486 0.97 -52.40 -2.85
N GLN A 487 -0.02 -52.93 -3.57
CA GLN A 487 -0.84 -52.15 -4.51
C GLN A 487 -1.60 -51.03 -3.79
N ARG A 488 -2.24 -51.34 -2.66
CA ARG A 488 -2.99 -50.35 -1.89
C ARG A 488 -2.08 -49.27 -1.32
N ALA A 489 -0.91 -49.65 -0.80
CA ALA A 489 0.05 -48.71 -0.23
C ALA A 489 0.50 -47.65 -1.24
N LEU A 490 0.82 -48.03 -2.48
CA LEU A 490 1.22 -47.08 -3.52
C LEU A 490 0.11 -46.13 -3.97
N ILE A 491 -1.14 -46.56 -3.94
CA ILE A 491 -2.28 -45.68 -4.26
C ILE A 491 -2.52 -44.71 -3.11
N SER A 492 -2.53 -45.21 -1.87
CA SER A 492 -2.95 -44.45 -0.69
C SER A 492 -1.87 -43.60 -0.03
N ASN A 493 -0.59 -43.90 -0.28
CA ASN A 493 0.52 -43.21 0.35
C ASN A 493 1.50 -42.68 -0.72
N PRO A 494 1.38 -41.40 -1.10
CA PRO A 494 2.24 -40.78 -2.10
C PRO A 494 3.74 -40.71 -1.76
N THR A 495 4.12 -41.05 -0.52
CA THR A 495 5.52 -41.03 -0.06
C THR A 495 6.28 -42.35 -0.26
N VAL A 496 5.59 -43.40 -0.74
CA VAL A 496 6.11 -44.77 -0.85
C VAL A 496 6.65 -45.08 -2.24
#